data_AF-A0AAU9IBC7-F1
#
_entry.id   AF-A0AAU9IBC7-F1
#
_cell.length_a   1.000
_cell.length_b   1.000
_cell.length_c   1.000
_cell.angle_alpha   90.00
_cell.angle_beta   90.00
_cell.angle_gamma   90.00
#
_symmetry.space_group_name_H-M   'P 1'
#
loop_
_entity.id
_entity.type
_entity.pdbx_description
1 polymer ?
#
loop_
_entity_poly.entity_id
_entity_poly.type
_entity_poly.pdbx_seq_one_letter_code
_entity_poly.pdbx_strand_id
1 'polypeptide(L)'
;MRSKTAPSDTHNNIRKHLSKIREIRSEIEKVPDDYTPHVTAWRSSIDTLQRELELQLSYITSLRATTEDPEKQKELNFRESLYEIIKEMGEEFRNLVQILKPLVHIPKTCEFKNWDMITLDLRTELSKAAIAAEREGPEKTLEVLKEVYAYRDQLISQIIYSLLHKKIVLWMDLGIQQEEYVKGEVLVATQSILKYQEENGHIPTKIEYKHPRNTSEEETGYVPNLLSSITAFSEEFMSISRMLENSFSLLSKNNKIGTAVISLREEIEFVKKEAAKYEKELQSARSLLKSPDRREWVQINRELQQTHEQLENANMNIQRLNMEKINLEASNNELSQNMREMESRLKKLNDSVFPRLDELERLQGEIIAELKKIRQDADLLPEMFRSEVKLKKLIRDEKLQAEEKMKQAYEELFVIKSNRGKLENERDRKEKIAMQAIAARNLLDERLKEMQSSMGGVEKNLKESKELNEKLKHELDSYKEQFKELEEHVYVMNNRINELEDQKKSLIDQLKTLGAQSKAHYTYRRLKDES
;
A
#
# COMPACT_ATOMS: atom_id res chain seq x y z
N MET A 1 -15.52 -51.05 12.88
CA MET A 1 -16.10 -49.77 13.38
C MET A 1 -17.19 -49.32 12.41
N ARG A 2 -18.19 -48.54 12.84
CA ARG A 2 -19.19 -47.98 11.90
C ARG A 2 -18.55 -46.85 11.09
N SER A 3 -18.67 -46.90 9.76
CA SER A 3 -18.31 -45.78 8.91
C SER A 3 -19.23 -44.59 9.20
N LYS A 4 -18.67 -43.39 9.34
CA LYS A 4 -19.43 -42.14 9.23
C LYS A 4 -19.74 -41.93 7.75
N THR A 5 -20.87 -42.45 7.29
CA THR A 5 -21.39 -42.17 5.94
C THR A 5 -21.54 -40.65 5.77
N ALA A 6 -21.18 -40.15 4.58
CA ALA A 6 -21.10 -38.72 4.30
C ALA A 6 -22.41 -37.96 4.61
N PRO A 7 -22.35 -36.67 5.00
CA PRO A 7 -23.55 -35.85 5.19
C PRO A 7 -24.29 -35.70 3.86
N SER A 8 -25.52 -36.21 3.79
CA SER A 8 -26.27 -36.41 2.53
C SER A 8 -26.81 -35.14 1.88
N ASP A 9 -26.89 -34.02 2.61
CA ASP A 9 -27.81 -32.92 2.27
C ASP A 9 -27.15 -31.59 1.90
N THR A 10 -25.85 -31.42 2.10
CA THR A 10 -25.13 -30.15 1.82
C THR A 10 -25.04 -29.81 0.34
N HIS A 11 -25.05 -30.80 -0.56
CA HIS A 11 -25.03 -30.59 -2.02
C HIS A 11 -26.23 -29.78 -2.55
N ASN A 12 -27.33 -29.67 -1.80
CA ASN A 12 -28.51 -28.93 -2.22
C ASN A 12 -28.45 -27.42 -1.96
N ASN A 13 -27.51 -26.91 -1.16
CA ASN A 13 -27.48 -25.48 -0.81
C ASN A 13 -26.82 -24.62 -1.90
N ILE A 14 -25.62 -24.98 -2.37
CA ILE A 14 -24.92 -24.24 -3.43
C ILE A 14 -25.82 -24.05 -4.67
N ARG A 15 -26.61 -25.05 -5.06
CA ARG A 15 -27.59 -24.91 -6.16
C ARG A 15 -28.69 -23.88 -5.88
N LYS A 16 -29.20 -23.80 -4.64
CA LYS A 16 -30.19 -22.78 -4.21
C LYS A 16 -29.57 -21.38 -4.14
N HIS A 17 -28.32 -21.26 -3.68
CA HIS A 17 -27.61 -19.97 -3.68
C HIS A 17 -27.35 -19.48 -5.11
N LEU A 18 -26.95 -20.38 -6.02
CA LEU A 18 -26.78 -20.06 -7.44
C LEU A 18 -28.10 -19.77 -8.17
N SER A 19 -29.22 -20.44 -7.82
CA SER A 19 -30.54 -20.08 -8.38
C SER A 19 -30.99 -18.71 -7.88
N LYS A 20 -30.88 -18.44 -6.58
CA LYS A 20 -31.23 -17.15 -5.98
C LYS A 20 -30.41 -15.99 -6.55
N ILE A 21 -29.12 -16.20 -6.83
CA ILE A 21 -28.27 -15.22 -7.52
C ILE A 21 -28.78 -14.92 -8.95
N ARG A 22 -29.26 -15.93 -9.69
CA ARG A 22 -29.85 -15.75 -11.03
C ARG A 22 -31.22 -15.08 -10.97
N GLU A 23 -32.05 -15.43 -9.99
CA GLU A 23 -33.37 -14.83 -9.76
C GLU A 23 -33.23 -13.33 -9.49
N ILE A 24 -32.43 -12.94 -8.48
CA ILE A 24 -32.15 -11.53 -8.13
C ILE A 24 -31.58 -10.76 -9.34
N ARG A 25 -30.66 -11.35 -10.11
CA ARG A 25 -30.15 -10.73 -11.34
C ARG A 25 -31.26 -10.50 -12.37
N SER A 26 -32.15 -11.46 -12.56
CA SER A 26 -33.28 -11.35 -13.50
C SER A 26 -34.37 -10.38 -13.03
N GLU A 27 -34.36 -9.95 -11.77
CA GLU A 27 -35.22 -8.89 -11.23
C GLU A 27 -34.58 -7.51 -11.43
N ILE A 28 -33.28 -7.39 -11.16
CA ILE A 28 -32.46 -6.19 -11.44
C ILE A 28 -32.55 -5.80 -12.93
N GLU A 29 -32.59 -6.78 -13.84
CA GLU A 29 -32.75 -6.56 -15.28
C GLU A 29 -34.17 -6.12 -15.71
N LYS A 30 -35.16 -6.03 -14.79
CA LYS A 30 -36.57 -5.71 -15.10
C LYS A 30 -37.11 -4.41 -14.48
N VAL A 31 -36.54 -3.91 -13.38
CA VAL A 31 -37.04 -2.72 -12.66
C VAL A 31 -35.88 -1.76 -12.36
N PRO A 32 -35.75 -0.61 -13.07
CA PRO A 32 -34.52 0.19 -13.02
C PRO A 32 -34.32 1.12 -11.80
N ASP A 33 -35.37 1.46 -11.04
CA ASP A 33 -35.36 2.73 -10.29
C ASP A 33 -34.92 2.66 -8.80
N ASP A 34 -34.69 1.48 -8.21
CA ASP A 34 -33.90 1.35 -6.96
C ASP A 34 -33.14 0.02 -6.86
N TYR A 35 -31.85 0.07 -7.20
CA TYR A 35 -30.96 -1.08 -7.13
C TYR A 35 -30.48 -1.43 -5.70
N THR A 36 -30.66 -0.54 -4.72
CA THR A 36 -30.00 -0.65 -3.40
C THR A 36 -30.37 -1.93 -2.63
N PRO A 37 -31.65 -2.34 -2.56
CA PRO A 37 -32.04 -3.57 -1.87
C PRO A 37 -31.53 -4.83 -2.60
N HIS A 38 -31.66 -4.87 -3.92
CA HIS A 38 -31.30 -6.03 -4.74
C HIS A 38 -29.79 -6.27 -4.78
N VAL A 39 -28.97 -5.22 -4.89
CA VAL A 39 -27.51 -5.31 -4.78
C VAL A 39 -27.08 -5.82 -3.40
N THR A 40 -27.76 -5.39 -2.33
CA THR A 40 -27.50 -5.87 -0.97
C THR A 40 -27.87 -7.36 -0.81
N ALA A 41 -29.02 -7.78 -1.34
CA ALA A 41 -29.44 -9.18 -1.34
C ALA A 41 -28.49 -10.07 -2.16
N TRP A 42 -28.02 -9.58 -3.32
CA TRP A 42 -27.03 -10.27 -4.16
C TRP A 42 -25.67 -10.43 -3.45
N ARG A 43 -25.14 -9.35 -2.87
CA ARG A 43 -23.91 -9.40 -2.03
C ARG A 43 -24.04 -10.42 -0.90
N SER A 44 -25.13 -10.41 -0.13
CA SER A 44 -25.34 -11.37 0.95
C SER A 44 -25.40 -12.83 0.46
N SER A 45 -25.84 -13.05 -0.77
CA SER A 45 -25.87 -14.37 -1.41
C SER A 45 -24.47 -14.82 -1.85
N ILE A 46 -23.62 -13.89 -2.30
CA ILE A 46 -22.19 -14.13 -2.59
C ILE A 46 -21.41 -14.41 -1.29
N ASP A 47 -21.59 -13.61 -0.23
CA ASP A 47 -20.95 -13.86 1.07
C ASP A 47 -21.32 -15.23 1.65
N THR A 48 -22.58 -15.66 1.47
CA THR A 48 -23.03 -16.98 1.92
C THR A 48 -22.41 -18.10 1.06
N LEU A 49 -22.36 -17.93 -0.26
CA LEU A 49 -21.72 -18.87 -1.19
C LEU A 49 -20.21 -18.99 -0.93
N GLN A 50 -19.51 -17.88 -0.65
CA GLN A 50 -18.09 -17.85 -0.29
C GLN A 50 -17.85 -18.69 0.96
N ARG A 51 -18.63 -18.48 2.04
CA ARG A 51 -18.50 -19.24 3.28
C ARG A 51 -18.79 -20.73 3.10
N GLU A 52 -19.79 -21.08 2.30
CA GLU A 52 -20.15 -22.50 2.07
C GLU A 52 -19.07 -23.23 1.25
N LEU A 53 -18.39 -22.52 0.33
CA LEU A 53 -17.21 -23.02 -0.38
C LEU A 53 -15.94 -23.06 0.48
N GLU A 54 -15.72 -22.10 1.37
CA GLU A 54 -14.60 -22.11 2.32
C GLU A 54 -14.77 -23.26 3.34
N LEU A 55 -16.00 -23.54 3.79
CA LEU A 55 -16.32 -24.72 4.60
C LEU A 55 -16.08 -26.03 3.83
N GLN A 56 -16.54 -26.14 2.58
CA GLN A 56 -16.28 -27.34 1.77
C GLN A 56 -14.79 -27.55 1.47
N LEU A 57 -14.01 -26.48 1.28
CA LEU A 57 -12.55 -26.57 1.12
C LEU A 57 -11.92 -27.10 2.41
N SER A 58 -12.26 -26.53 3.56
CA SER A 58 -11.78 -27.03 4.86
C SER A 58 -12.17 -28.50 5.11
N TYR A 59 -13.31 -28.95 4.59
CA TYR A 59 -13.74 -30.35 4.67
C TYR A 59 -12.88 -31.25 3.76
N ILE A 60 -12.56 -30.83 2.53
CA ILE A 60 -11.64 -31.55 1.62
C ILE A 60 -10.24 -31.66 2.25
N THR A 61 -9.70 -30.57 2.78
CA THR A 61 -8.42 -30.58 3.50
C THR A 61 -8.48 -31.46 4.76
N SER A 62 -9.61 -31.50 5.46
CA SER A 62 -9.79 -32.41 6.62
C SER A 62 -9.91 -33.88 6.23
N LEU A 63 -10.53 -34.20 5.08
CA LEU A 63 -10.56 -35.55 4.54
C LEU A 63 -9.12 -35.98 4.22
N ARG A 64 -8.37 -35.15 3.51
CA ARG A 64 -6.94 -35.33 3.21
C ARG A 64 -6.14 -35.62 4.49
N ALA A 65 -6.27 -34.78 5.53
CA ALA A 65 -5.61 -34.99 6.83
C ALA A 65 -6.07 -36.26 7.61
N THR A 66 -7.14 -36.93 7.18
CA THR A 66 -7.57 -38.24 7.73
C THR A 66 -7.29 -39.44 6.81
N THR A 67 -6.72 -39.21 5.62
CA THR A 67 -6.43 -40.27 4.63
C THR A 67 -5.02 -40.23 4.02
N GLU A 68 -4.31 -39.11 4.14
CA GLU A 68 -2.84 -39.14 4.06
C GLU A 68 -2.30 -39.98 5.22
N ASP A 69 -1.18 -40.65 4.96
CA ASP A 69 -0.69 -41.74 5.79
C ASP A 69 -0.43 -41.27 7.24
N PRO A 70 -1.10 -41.84 8.27
CA PRO A 70 -0.93 -41.41 9.65
C PRO A 70 0.49 -41.67 10.17
N GLU A 71 1.30 -42.48 9.49
CA GLU A 71 2.72 -42.59 9.80
C GLU A 71 3.52 -41.42 9.23
N LYS A 72 3.22 -40.95 8.01
CA LYS A 72 3.87 -39.76 7.43
C LYS A 72 3.53 -38.48 8.16
N GLN A 73 2.28 -38.31 8.62
CA GLN A 73 1.91 -37.17 9.45
C GLN A 73 2.65 -37.19 10.79
N LYS A 74 2.81 -38.38 11.42
CA LYS A 74 3.65 -38.53 12.62
C LYS A 74 5.12 -38.27 12.34
N GLU A 75 5.66 -38.75 11.22
CA GLU A 75 7.05 -38.58 10.79
C GLU A 75 7.39 -37.11 10.55
N LEU A 76 6.47 -36.35 9.94
CA LEU A 76 6.62 -34.91 9.71
C LEU A 76 6.53 -34.14 11.03
N ASN A 77 5.51 -34.40 11.87
CA ASN A 77 5.40 -33.80 13.20
C ASN A 77 6.60 -34.17 14.11
N PHE A 78 7.15 -35.39 13.98
CA PHE A 78 8.37 -35.84 14.68
C PHE A 78 9.59 -35.08 14.19
N ARG A 79 9.77 -34.89 12.87
CA ARG A 79 10.85 -34.05 12.31
C ARG A 79 10.75 -32.60 12.78
N GLU A 80 9.55 -32.00 12.80
CA GLU A 80 9.37 -30.63 13.31
C GLU A 80 9.76 -30.54 14.79
N SER A 81 9.22 -31.43 15.64
CA SER A 81 9.55 -31.50 17.08
C SER A 81 11.05 -31.74 17.32
N LEU A 82 11.68 -32.60 16.51
CA LEU A 82 13.10 -32.88 16.55
C LEU A 82 13.94 -31.65 16.16
N TYR A 83 13.54 -30.92 15.12
CA TYR A 83 14.25 -29.72 14.69
C TYR A 83 14.24 -28.62 15.77
N GLU A 84 13.17 -28.54 16.57
CA GLU A 84 13.15 -27.68 17.77
C GLU A 84 14.13 -28.18 18.84
N ILE A 85 14.11 -29.47 19.21
CA ILE A 85 15.03 -30.07 20.20
C ILE A 85 16.51 -29.91 19.79
N ILE A 86 16.84 -30.14 18.51
CA ILE A 86 18.20 -29.99 17.96
C ILE A 86 18.65 -28.52 18.03
N LYS A 87 17.75 -27.57 17.77
CA LYS A 87 18.03 -26.13 17.89
C LYS A 87 18.27 -25.73 19.35
N GLU A 88 17.43 -26.19 20.28
CA GLU A 88 17.57 -25.92 21.71
C GLU A 88 18.90 -26.48 22.26
N MET A 89 19.24 -27.74 21.94
CA MET A 89 20.54 -28.33 22.28
C MET A 89 21.73 -27.57 21.65
N GLY A 90 21.57 -27.04 20.43
CA GLY A 90 22.55 -26.16 19.77
C GLY A 90 22.71 -24.77 20.41
N GLU A 91 21.81 -24.41 21.32
CA GLU A 91 21.90 -23.26 22.21
C GLU A 91 22.43 -23.67 23.59
N GLU A 92 22.00 -24.82 24.16
CA GLU A 92 22.55 -25.37 25.41
C GLU A 92 24.08 -25.60 25.30
N PHE A 93 24.57 -26.27 24.25
CA PHE A 93 26.01 -26.47 24.05
C PHE A 93 26.79 -25.15 23.95
N ARG A 94 26.21 -24.13 23.31
CA ARG A 94 26.82 -22.80 23.17
C ARG A 94 27.01 -22.16 24.54
N ASN A 95 26.02 -22.30 25.41
CA ASN A 95 26.04 -21.77 26.77
C ASN A 95 27.01 -22.58 27.65
N LEU A 96 26.99 -23.91 27.58
CA LEU A 96 27.95 -24.79 28.28
C LEU A 96 29.40 -24.48 27.90
N VAL A 97 29.71 -24.29 26.62
CA VAL A 97 31.05 -23.89 26.16
C VAL A 97 31.43 -22.48 26.65
N GLN A 98 30.48 -21.54 26.71
CA GLN A 98 30.73 -20.21 27.29
C GLN A 98 31.04 -20.27 28.80
N ILE A 99 30.44 -21.20 29.55
CA ILE A 99 30.71 -21.42 30.98
C ILE A 99 32.05 -22.15 31.19
N LEU A 100 32.41 -23.11 30.32
CA LEU A 100 33.70 -23.81 30.36
C LEU A 100 34.89 -22.89 30.05
N LYS A 101 34.76 -21.97 29.08
CA LYS A 101 35.82 -21.05 28.62
C LYS A 101 36.54 -20.27 29.74
N PRO A 102 35.88 -19.68 30.76
CA PRO A 102 36.54 -19.06 31.90
C PRO A 102 37.08 -20.06 32.94
N LEU A 103 36.51 -21.26 33.06
CA LEU A 103 36.85 -22.25 34.09
C LEU A 103 38.01 -23.19 33.70
N VAL A 104 38.08 -23.55 32.42
CA VAL A 104 38.92 -24.62 31.87
C VAL A 104 39.98 -24.05 30.93
N HIS A 105 41.05 -24.80 30.66
CA HIS A 105 41.98 -24.51 29.57
C HIS A 105 42.08 -25.68 28.58
N ILE A 106 42.27 -25.38 27.30
CA ILE A 106 42.44 -26.39 26.25
C ILE A 106 43.92 -26.81 26.26
N PRO A 107 44.25 -28.09 26.53
CA PRO A 107 45.63 -28.57 26.52
C PRO A 107 46.17 -28.67 25.09
N LYS A 108 47.50 -28.58 24.91
CA LYS A 108 48.16 -28.67 23.59
C LYS A 108 48.00 -30.03 22.91
N THR A 109 47.58 -31.05 23.66
CA THR A 109 47.26 -32.41 23.23
C THR A 109 45.83 -32.57 22.72
N CYS A 110 44.98 -31.55 22.87
CA CYS A 110 43.61 -31.56 22.34
C CYS A 110 43.62 -31.44 20.81
N GLU A 111 42.75 -32.17 20.13
CA GLU A 111 42.55 -32.09 18.68
C GLU A 111 42.03 -30.70 18.24
N PHE A 112 41.32 -30.01 19.13
CA PHE A 112 40.73 -28.71 18.90
C PHE A 112 41.63 -27.57 19.38
N LYS A 113 41.95 -26.62 18.49
CA LYS A 113 42.88 -25.51 18.78
C LYS A 113 42.24 -24.33 19.52
N ASN A 114 40.90 -24.23 19.54
CA ASN A 114 40.16 -23.18 20.24
C ASN A 114 38.72 -23.63 20.56
N TRP A 115 38.01 -22.82 21.35
CA TRP A 115 36.62 -23.07 21.75
C TRP A 115 35.60 -22.97 20.60
N ASP A 116 35.94 -22.25 19.53
CA ASP A 116 35.07 -22.06 18.38
C ASP A 116 35.00 -23.35 17.53
N MET A 117 36.13 -24.05 17.40
CA MET A 117 36.20 -25.39 16.79
C MET A 117 35.46 -26.43 17.63
N ILE A 118 35.56 -26.38 18.97
CA ILE A 118 34.75 -27.23 19.87
C ILE A 118 33.25 -26.97 19.67
N THR A 119 32.85 -25.70 19.53
CA THR A 119 31.45 -25.31 19.30
C THR A 119 30.95 -25.75 17.92
N LEU A 120 31.82 -25.72 16.90
CA LEU A 120 31.51 -26.20 15.56
C LEU A 120 31.31 -27.71 15.54
N ASP A 121 32.21 -28.45 16.21
CA ASP A 121 32.20 -29.91 16.27
C ASP A 121 30.94 -30.44 16.98
N LEU A 122 30.60 -29.92 18.16
CA LEU A 122 29.33 -30.24 18.86
C LEU A 122 28.07 -29.94 18.03
N ARG A 123 28.13 -28.94 17.12
CA ARG A 123 27.05 -28.67 16.16
C ARG A 123 27.06 -29.64 14.98
N THR A 124 28.22 -30.12 14.55
CA THR A 124 28.33 -31.18 13.53
C THR A 124 27.74 -32.49 14.06
N GLU A 125 27.98 -32.84 15.33
CA GLU A 125 27.34 -33.99 16.00
C GLU A 125 25.80 -33.83 16.07
N LEU A 126 25.30 -32.67 16.50
CA LEU A 126 23.86 -32.35 16.41
C LEU A 126 23.30 -32.45 14.98
N SER A 127 24.09 -32.05 13.98
CA SER A 127 23.69 -32.14 12.56
C SER A 127 23.55 -33.59 12.10
N LYS A 128 24.28 -34.55 12.68
CA LYS A 128 24.09 -35.98 12.40
C LYS A 128 22.71 -36.46 12.84
N ALA A 129 22.17 -35.97 13.97
CA ALA A 129 20.83 -36.34 14.42
C ALA A 129 19.74 -35.88 13.43
N ALA A 130 19.87 -34.66 12.85
CA ALA A 130 18.97 -34.19 11.80
C ALA A 130 19.10 -35.04 10.52
N ILE A 131 20.32 -35.35 10.09
CA ILE A 131 20.57 -36.19 8.91
C ILE A 131 20.03 -37.63 9.10
N ALA A 132 20.16 -38.20 10.30
CA ALA A 132 19.58 -39.49 10.65
C ALA A 132 18.04 -39.47 10.53
N ALA A 133 17.38 -38.39 10.95
CA ALA A 133 15.93 -38.25 10.83
C ALA A 133 15.45 -38.10 9.38
N GLU A 134 16.29 -37.62 8.47
CA GLU A 134 15.99 -37.55 7.04
C GLU A 134 16.26 -38.85 6.27
N ARG A 135 17.15 -39.72 6.78
CA ARG A 135 17.70 -40.86 6.01
C ARG A 135 17.57 -42.24 6.64
N GLU A 136 17.63 -42.32 7.96
CA GLU A 136 17.83 -43.55 8.75
C GLU A 136 16.69 -43.82 9.74
N GLY A 137 15.79 -42.85 9.92
CA GLY A 137 14.51 -43.02 10.63
C GLY A 137 14.57 -42.70 12.13
N PRO A 138 13.42 -42.79 12.83
CA PRO A 138 13.27 -42.30 14.20
C PRO A 138 14.11 -43.09 15.22
N GLU A 139 14.26 -44.41 15.05
CA GLU A 139 15.08 -45.23 15.96
C GLU A 139 16.55 -44.80 15.92
N LYS A 140 17.12 -44.66 14.72
CA LYS A 140 18.52 -44.24 14.57
C LYS A 140 18.74 -42.78 14.97
N THR A 141 17.73 -41.93 14.77
CA THR A 141 17.71 -40.56 15.30
C THR A 141 17.81 -40.53 16.82
N LEU A 142 17.07 -41.41 17.52
CA LEU A 142 17.07 -41.50 18.97
C LEU A 142 18.41 -42.02 19.52
N GLU A 143 19.09 -42.94 18.81
CA GLU A 143 20.46 -43.33 19.15
C GLU A 143 21.42 -42.13 19.09
N VAL A 144 21.46 -41.38 17.98
CA VAL A 144 22.36 -40.22 17.84
C VAL A 144 21.99 -39.11 18.84
N LEU A 145 20.71 -38.89 19.13
CA LEU A 145 20.30 -37.98 20.21
C LEU A 145 20.85 -38.41 21.57
N LYS A 146 20.85 -39.71 21.91
CA LYS A 146 21.44 -40.20 23.17
C LYS A 146 22.93 -39.88 23.25
N GLU A 147 23.69 -40.05 22.16
CA GLU A 147 25.12 -39.68 22.11
C GLU A 147 25.31 -38.18 22.37
N VAL A 148 24.49 -37.33 21.74
CA VAL A 148 24.53 -35.87 21.93
C VAL A 148 24.14 -35.46 23.36
N TYR A 149 23.15 -36.12 23.99
CA TYR A 149 22.82 -35.93 25.41
C TYR A 149 23.96 -36.39 26.34
N ALA A 150 24.66 -37.48 26.02
CA ALA A 150 25.85 -37.88 26.77
C ALA A 150 26.97 -36.82 26.66
N TYR A 151 27.17 -36.19 25.50
CA TYR A 151 28.15 -35.10 25.36
C TYR A 151 27.76 -33.88 26.20
N ARG A 152 26.47 -33.53 26.26
CA ARG A 152 25.94 -32.45 27.11
C ARG A 152 26.23 -32.70 28.58
N ASP A 153 25.95 -33.90 29.06
CA ASP A 153 26.10 -34.21 30.49
C ASP A 153 27.60 -34.39 30.87
N GLN A 154 28.46 -34.83 29.94
CA GLN A 154 29.92 -34.77 30.09
C GLN A 154 30.47 -33.33 30.16
N LEU A 155 29.88 -32.36 29.45
CA LEU A 155 30.24 -30.93 29.56
C LEU A 155 29.76 -30.35 30.89
N ILE A 156 28.55 -30.69 31.34
CA ILE A 156 28.01 -30.31 32.67
C ILE A 156 28.90 -30.85 33.79
N SER A 157 29.29 -32.13 33.73
CA SER A 157 30.20 -32.76 34.69
C SER A 157 31.55 -32.02 34.76
N GLN A 158 32.12 -31.65 33.61
CA GLN A 158 33.34 -30.83 33.57
C GLN A 158 33.17 -29.43 34.18
N ILE A 159 32.03 -28.75 34.01
CA ILE A 159 31.75 -27.48 34.68
C ILE A 159 31.76 -27.66 36.20
N ILE A 160 31.02 -28.65 36.70
CA ILE A 160 30.90 -28.93 38.14
C ILE A 160 32.26 -29.29 38.74
N TYR A 161 33.02 -30.17 38.07
CA TYR A 161 34.37 -30.55 38.51
C TYR A 161 35.35 -29.36 38.46
N SER A 162 35.22 -28.45 37.50
CA SER A 162 36.04 -27.23 37.43
C SER A 162 35.76 -26.27 38.59
N LEU A 163 34.49 -26.09 38.95
CA LEU A 163 34.07 -25.25 40.08
C LEU A 163 34.54 -25.87 41.42
N LEU A 164 34.44 -27.20 41.55
CA LEU A 164 34.98 -27.94 42.69
C LEU A 164 36.51 -27.81 42.79
N HIS A 165 37.22 -28.01 41.68
CA HIS A 165 38.68 -27.82 41.60
C HIS A 165 39.08 -26.41 42.04
N LYS A 166 38.44 -25.37 41.49
CA LYS A 166 38.76 -23.98 41.85
C LYS A 166 38.44 -23.69 43.32
N LYS A 167 37.36 -24.25 43.87
CA LYS A 167 37.03 -24.16 45.30
C LYS A 167 38.10 -24.81 46.18
N ILE A 168 38.63 -25.97 45.80
CA ILE A 168 39.70 -26.65 46.54
C ILE A 168 41.00 -25.86 46.46
N VAL A 169 41.38 -25.33 45.30
CA VAL A 169 42.55 -24.45 45.17
C VAL A 169 42.42 -23.22 46.07
N LEU A 170 41.26 -22.54 46.08
CA LEU A 170 41.00 -21.43 47.01
C LEU A 170 41.08 -21.85 48.49
N TRP A 171 40.63 -23.05 48.85
CA TRP A 171 40.79 -23.58 50.21
C TRP A 171 42.25 -23.84 50.57
N MET A 172 43.06 -24.36 49.64
CA MET A 172 44.50 -24.54 49.83
C MET A 172 45.23 -23.20 49.99
N ASP A 173 44.93 -22.21 49.13
CA ASP A 173 45.50 -20.86 49.18
C ASP A 173 45.13 -20.11 50.46
N LEU A 174 43.93 -20.35 51.02
CA LEU A 174 43.46 -19.81 52.30
C LEU A 174 43.90 -20.65 53.53
N GLY A 175 44.65 -21.74 53.34
CA GLY A 175 45.13 -22.59 54.44
C GLY A 175 44.06 -23.44 55.14
N ILE A 176 42.91 -23.67 54.50
CA ILE A 176 41.77 -24.39 55.07
C ILE A 176 41.99 -25.90 54.92
N GLN A 177 42.63 -26.51 55.92
CA GLN A 177 43.03 -27.93 55.94
C GLN A 177 42.06 -28.85 56.73
N GLN A 178 40.77 -28.50 56.84
CA GLN A 178 39.82 -29.24 57.66
C GLN A 178 39.40 -30.59 57.03
N GLU A 179 39.96 -31.68 57.55
CA GLU A 179 39.72 -33.07 57.08
C GLU A 179 38.24 -33.47 57.01
N GLU A 180 37.38 -32.89 57.86
CA GLU A 180 35.95 -33.20 57.96
C GLU A 180 35.19 -33.04 56.63
N TYR A 181 35.66 -32.12 55.77
CA TYR A 181 35.06 -31.79 54.47
C TYR A 181 35.62 -32.60 53.28
N VAL A 182 36.69 -33.39 53.47
CA VAL A 182 37.43 -34.04 52.37
C VAL A 182 36.92 -35.46 52.14
N LYS A 183 35.74 -35.60 51.53
CA LYS A 183 35.06 -36.88 51.26
C LYS A 183 34.57 -36.97 49.81
N GLY A 184 34.50 -38.18 49.26
CA GLY A 184 34.04 -38.44 47.88
C GLY A 184 34.83 -37.64 46.84
N GLU A 185 34.13 -37.01 45.90
CA GLU A 185 34.73 -36.20 44.83
C GLU A 185 35.66 -35.09 45.32
N VAL A 186 35.45 -34.54 46.54
CA VAL A 186 36.37 -33.55 47.13
C VAL A 186 37.76 -34.17 47.33
N LEU A 187 37.81 -35.42 47.79
CA LEU A 187 39.06 -36.16 48.01
C LEU A 187 39.71 -36.56 46.69
N VAL A 188 38.92 -36.99 45.69
CA VAL A 188 39.42 -37.32 44.34
C VAL A 188 40.02 -36.09 43.65
N ALA A 189 39.32 -34.95 43.69
CA ALA A 189 39.83 -33.69 43.14
C ALA A 189 41.06 -33.17 43.91
N THR A 190 41.07 -33.27 45.24
CA THR A 190 42.26 -32.91 46.05
C THR A 190 43.47 -33.78 45.72
N GLN A 191 43.29 -35.10 45.58
CA GLN A 191 44.36 -36.01 45.15
C GLN A 191 44.84 -35.73 43.73
N SER A 192 43.94 -35.35 42.81
CA SER A 192 44.28 -34.94 41.45
C SER A 192 45.12 -33.64 41.42
N ILE A 193 44.72 -32.63 42.20
CA ILE A 193 45.46 -31.37 42.38
C ILE A 193 46.86 -31.64 42.97
N LEU A 194 46.93 -32.41 44.05
CA LEU A 194 48.19 -32.77 44.70
C LEU A 194 49.09 -33.54 43.73
N LYS A 195 48.56 -34.55 43.03
CA LYS A 195 49.30 -35.31 42.01
C LYS A 195 49.91 -34.40 40.94
N TYR A 196 49.12 -33.48 40.38
CA TYR A 196 49.62 -32.52 39.40
C TYR A 196 50.74 -31.64 39.97
N GLN A 197 50.62 -31.24 41.24
CA GLN A 197 51.67 -30.49 41.96
C GLN A 197 52.92 -31.34 42.23
N GLU A 198 52.80 -32.66 42.40
CA GLU A 198 53.95 -33.57 42.50
C GLU A 198 54.71 -33.67 41.17
N GLU A 199 53.97 -33.80 40.05
CA GLU A 199 54.52 -33.97 38.70
C GLU A 199 55.07 -32.67 38.09
N ASN A 200 54.41 -31.53 38.34
CA ASN A 200 54.69 -30.26 37.65
C ASN A 200 55.22 -29.15 38.59
N GLY A 201 55.37 -29.42 39.89
CA GLY A 201 55.93 -28.49 40.88
C GLY A 201 55.05 -27.27 41.22
N HIS A 202 53.83 -27.18 40.70
CA HIS A 202 52.90 -26.07 40.93
C HIS A 202 51.45 -26.53 40.90
N ILE A 203 50.56 -25.78 41.55
CA ILE A 203 49.11 -26.05 41.56
C ILE A 203 48.49 -25.46 40.29
N PRO A 204 47.65 -26.21 39.54
CA PRO A 204 47.05 -25.71 38.30
C PRO A 204 45.80 -24.88 38.62
N THR A 205 45.77 -23.62 38.18
CA THR A 205 44.64 -22.69 38.41
C THR A 205 43.37 -23.03 37.63
N LYS A 206 43.43 -24.01 36.72
CA LYS A 206 42.33 -24.50 35.87
C LYS A 206 42.56 -25.97 35.53
N ILE A 207 41.49 -26.75 35.38
CA ILE A 207 41.59 -28.10 34.80
C ILE A 207 41.83 -28.06 33.28
N GLU A 208 42.27 -29.19 32.72
CA GLU A 208 42.35 -29.43 31.28
C GLU A 208 40.98 -29.80 30.69
N TYR A 209 40.68 -29.29 29.49
CA TYR A 209 39.49 -29.67 28.74
C TYR A 209 39.61 -31.08 28.18
N LYS A 210 38.63 -31.93 28.50
CA LYS A 210 38.44 -33.24 27.87
C LYS A 210 37.28 -33.09 26.88
N HIS A 211 37.56 -33.20 25.59
CA HIS A 211 36.50 -33.20 24.59
C HIS A 211 35.60 -34.44 24.82
N PRO A 212 34.25 -34.29 24.85
CA PRO A 212 33.34 -35.41 25.07
C PRO A 212 33.56 -36.55 24.08
N ARG A 213 33.45 -37.79 24.55
CA ARG A 213 33.58 -38.99 23.69
C ARG A 213 32.55 -40.03 24.10
N ASN A 214 32.20 -40.91 23.17
CA ASN A 214 31.35 -42.07 23.45
C ASN A 214 32.04 -43.02 24.44
N THR A 215 31.79 -42.81 25.73
CA THR A 215 32.12 -43.69 26.85
C THR A 215 30.83 -44.32 27.34
N SER A 216 30.74 -45.65 27.31
CA SER A 216 29.50 -46.40 27.56
C SER A 216 29.16 -46.55 29.05
N GLU A 217 29.29 -45.49 29.83
CA GLU A 217 29.14 -45.50 31.29
C GLU A 217 27.95 -44.64 31.74
N GLU A 218 26.98 -45.33 32.34
CA GLU A 218 25.80 -44.91 33.13
C GLU A 218 24.97 -43.68 32.67
N GLU A 219 23.71 -43.94 32.32
CA GLU A 219 22.71 -42.94 31.93
C GLU A 219 22.35 -42.01 33.12
N THR A 220 22.80 -40.76 33.08
CA THR A 220 22.31 -39.71 34.00
C THR A 220 21.00 -39.12 33.48
N GLY A 221 20.01 -38.97 34.37
CA GLY A 221 18.67 -38.53 33.99
C GLY A 221 18.57 -37.03 33.73
N TYR A 222 17.85 -36.64 32.67
CA TYR A 222 17.62 -35.22 32.33
C TYR A 222 16.92 -34.45 33.47
N VAL A 223 17.56 -33.38 33.93
CA VAL A 223 17.01 -32.46 34.94
C VAL A 223 16.60 -31.14 34.26
N PRO A 224 15.28 -30.80 34.24
CA PRO A 224 14.82 -29.51 33.73
C PRO A 224 15.41 -28.32 34.51
N ASN A 225 15.63 -27.19 33.82
CA ASN A 225 16.20 -25.95 34.40
C ASN A 225 17.59 -26.08 35.05
N LEU A 226 18.31 -27.18 34.84
CA LEU A 226 19.67 -27.36 35.36
C LEU A 226 20.65 -26.34 34.75
N LEU A 227 20.56 -26.06 33.45
CA LEU A 227 21.49 -25.17 32.75
C LEU A 227 21.44 -23.73 33.26
N SER A 228 20.24 -23.16 33.44
CA SER A 228 20.07 -21.80 33.99
C SER A 228 20.58 -21.71 35.43
N SER A 229 20.33 -22.74 36.23
CA SER A 229 20.82 -22.87 37.60
C SER A 229 22.36 -22.93 37.66
N ILE A 230 22.99 -23.72 36.77
CA ILE A 230 24.46 -23.82 36.65
C ILE A 230 25.06 -22.50 36.16
N THR A 231 24.43 -21.80 35.22
CA THR A 231 24.91 -20.51 34.70
C THR A 231 24.97 -19.48 35.82
N ALA A 232 23.86 -19.26 36.52
CA ALA A 232 23.78 -18.30 37.63
C ALA A 232 24.77 -18.65 38.75
N PHE A 233 24.83 -19.92 39.17
CA PHE A 233 25.77 -20.38 40.19
C PHE A 233 27.23 -20.17 39.76
N SER A 234 27.58 -20.45 38.50
CA SER A 234 28.94 -20.27 37.99
C SER A 234 29.34 -18.79 37.92
N GLU A 235 28.42 -17.89 37.58
CA GLU A 235 28.66 -16.44 37.55
C GLU A 235 28.84 -15.87 38.96
N GLU A 236 27.94 -16.21 39.89
CA GLU A 236 28.06 -15.81 41.30
C GLU A 236 29.33 -16.37 41.94
N PHE A 237 29.62 -17.67 41.76
CA PHE A 237 30.82 -18.30 42.28
C PHE A 237 32.09 -17.64 41.72
N MET A 238 32.15 -17.34 40.42
CA MET A 238 33.29 -16.65 39.83
C MET A 238 33.41 -15.19 40.27
N SER A 239 32.31 -14.52 40.61
CA SER A 239 32.31 -13.20 41.21
C SER A 239 32.89 -13.22 42.63
N ILE A 240 32.39 -14.11 43.49
CA ILE A 240 32.86 -14.32 44.87
C ILE A 240 34.34 -14.76 44.88
N SER A 241 34.71 -15.68 43.99
CA SER A 241 36.09 -16.14 43.79
C SER A 241 37.05 -14.99 43.48
N ARG A 242 36.70 -14.11 42.53
CA ARG A 242 37.51 -12.91 42.20
C ARG A 242 37.57 -11.93 43.38
N MET A 243 36.46 -11.76 44.11
CA MET A 243 36.42 -10.91 45.29
C MET A 243 37.38 -11.41 46.37
N LEU A 244 37.45 -12.73 46.61
CA LEU A 244 38.39 -13.35 47.54
C LEU A 244 39.84 -13.25 47.04
N GLU A 245 40.11 -13.61 45.78
CA GLU A 245 41.44 -13.50 45.13
C GLU A 245 42.04 -12.09 45.28
N ASN A 246 41.21 -11.06 45.07
CA ASN A 246 41.59 -9.65 45.23
C ASN A 246 41.74 -9.25 46.71
N SER A 247 40.81 -9.64 47.58
CA SER A 247 40.81 -9.22 49.00
C SER A 247 42.00 -9.79 49.78
N PHE A 248 42.43 -11.01 49.45
CA PHE A 248 43.56 -11.69 50.08
C PHE A 248 44.89 -11.54 49.31
N SER A 249 44.91 -10.76 48.21
CA SER A 249 46.11 -10.52 47.39
C SER A 249 46.83 -11.78 46.89
N LEU A 250 46.09 -12.88 46.69
CA LEU A 250 46.63 -14.22 46.39
C LEU A 250 47.40 -14.28 45.06
N LEU A 251 47.16 -13.33 44.15
CA LEU A 251 47.85 -13.18 42.86
C LEU A 251 49.22 -12.46 42.96
N SER A 252 49.75 -12.19 44.16
CA SER A 252 51.06 -11.56 44.32
C SER A 252 52.19 -12.52 43.91
N LYS A 253 53.10 -12.07 43.02
CA LYS A 253 54.03 -12.93 42.27
C LYS A 253 55.22 -13.52 43.06
N ASN A 254 55.18 -13.49 44.40
CA ASN A 254 56.35 -13.75 45.26
C ASN A 254 56.10 -14.92 46.24
N ASN A 255 56.04 -16.15 45.73
CA ASN A 255 56.26 -17.36 46.55
C ASN A 255 57.15 -18.35 45.80
N LYS A 256 58.35 -18.61 46.33
CA LYS A 256 59.31 -19.60 45.82
C LYS A 256 59.27 -20.85 46.69
N ILE A 257 58.88 -21.98 46.12
CA ILE A 257 58.92 -23.28 46.80
C ILE A 257 60.36 -23.86 46.72
N GLY A 258 60.83 -24.43 47.82
CA GLY A 258 62.23 -24.88 47.98
C GLY A 258 62.50 -26.29 47.43
N THR A 259 63.76 -26.53 47.04
CA THR A 259 64.24 -27.74 46.35
C THR A 259 64.30 -29.03 47.18
N ALA A 260 63.91 -29.01 48.45
CA ALA A 260 64.05 -30.16 49.37
C ALA A 260 63.01 -31.28 49.15
N VAL A 261 61.89 -31.00 48.48
CA VAL A 261 60.72 -31.91 48.40
C VAL A 261 60.91 -33.10 47.44
N ILE A 262 61.85 -32.99 46.48
CA ILE A 262 62.01 -33.96 45.38
C ILE A 262 62.55 -35.31 45.90
N SER A 263 63.48 -35.30 46.86
CA SER A 263 64.24 -36.49 47.27
C SER A 263 63.43 -37.58 48.00
N LEU A 264 62.21 -37.28 48.48
CA LEU A 264 61.43 -38.22 49.31
C LEU A 264 60.33 -38.98 48.54
N ARG A 265 60.04 -38.61 47.28
CA ARG A 265 59.02 -39.32 46.47
C ARG A 265 59.56 -40.55 45.75
N GLU A 266 60.81 -40.50 45.29
CA GLU A 266 61.45 -41.60 44.55
C GLU A 266 61.60 -42.88 45.39
N GLU A 267 61.83 -42.73 46.71
CA GLU A 267 62.00 -43.85 47.65
C GLU A 267 60.66 -44.59 47.93
N ILE A 268 59.53 -43.88 47.95
CA ILE A 268 58.19 -44.44 48.17
C ILE A 268 57.67 -45.21 46.95
N GLU A 269 58.07 -44.79 45.74
CA GLU A 269 57.79 -45.47 44.47
C GLU A 269 58.39 -46.89 44.40
N PHE A 270 59.59 -47.08 44.97
CA PHE A 270 60.32 -48.35 44.92
C PHE A 270 59.61 -49.45 45.73
N VAL A 271 59.29 -49.18 47.00
CA VAL A 271 58.70 -50.17 47.93
C VAL A 271 57.36 -50.72 47.45
N LYS A 272 56.54 -49.91 46.77
CA LYS A 272 55.23 -50.34 46.25
C LYS A 272 55.33 -51.38 45.13
N LYS A 273 56.43 -51.42 44.39
CA LYS A 273 56.62 -52.35 43.25
C LYS A 273 56.96 -53.78 43.68
N GLU A 274 57.57 -53.98 44.85
CA GLU A 274 57.85 -55.33 45.37
C GLU A 274 56.60 -56.03 45.93
N ALA A 275 55.75 -55.30 46.66
CA ALA A 275 54.55 -55.88 47.30
C ALA A 275 53.61 -56.57 46.28
N ALA A 276 53.36 -55.92 45.14
CA ALA A 276 52.49 -56.43 44.08
C ALA A 276 53.02 -57.69 43.37
N LYS A 277 54.32 -58.00 43.51
CA LYS A 277 54.92 -59.21 42.93
C LYS A 277 54.56 -60.45 43.74
N TYR A 278 54.75 -60.40 45.06
CA TYR A 278 54.56 -61.55 45.95
C TYR A 278 53.10 -62.00 46.06
N GLU A 279 52.14 -61.07 45.98
CA GLU A 279 50.71 -61.42 46.01
C GLU A 279 50.29 -62.26 44.78
N LYS A 280 50.90 -62.02 43.63
CA LYS A 280 50.66 -62.76 42.38
C LYS A 280 51.22 -64.19 42.44
N GLU A 281 52.37 -64.37 43.09
CA GLU A 281 52.98 -65.68 43.34
C GLU A 281 52.16 -66.51 44.36
N LEU A 282 51.48 -65.86 45.31
CA LEU A 282 50.64 -66.52 46.30
C LEU A 282 49.30 -67.03 45.73
N GLN A 283 48.76 -66.40 44.67
CA GLN A 283 47.56 -66.88 43.99
C GLN A 283 47.81 -68.12 43.11
N SER A 284 48.94 -68.19 42.39
CA SER A 284 49.25 -69.34 41.52
C SER A 284 49.51 -70.64 42.29
N ALA A 285 50.01 -70.55 43.54
CA ALA A 285 50.16 -71.71 44.41
C ALA A 285 48.82 -72.33 44.87
N ARG A 286 47.72 -71.57 44.85
CA ARG A 286 46.41 -72.01 45.38
C ARG A 286 45.56 -72.83 44.40
N SER A 287 45.83 -72.77 43.09
CA SER A 287 45.08 -73.50 42.07
C SER A 287 45.54 -74.96 41.87
N LEU A 288 46.77 -75.29 42.25
CA LEU A 288 47.41 -76.60 42.02
C LEU A 288 46.98 -77.75 42.95
N LEU A 289 45.98 -77.53 43.82
CA LEU A 289 45.76 -78.36 45.02
C LEU A 289 44.35 -79.00 45.16
N LYS A 290 43.59 -79.19 44.06
CA LYS A 290 42.24 -79.79 44.09
C LYS A 290 41.88 -80.71 42.91
N SER A 291 42.14 -82.01 43.05
CA SER A 291 41.30 -83.13 42.56
C SER A 291 41.47 -84.30 43.55
N PRO A 292 40.50 -85.24 43.71
CA PRO A 292 40.44 -86.40 42.80
C PRO A 292 39.05 -87.07 42.58
N ASP A 293 38.64 -87.20 41.31
CA ASP A 293 38.48 -88.47 40.56
C ASP A 293 37.67 -89.66 41.13
N ARG A 294 36.85 -89.50 42.19
CA ARG A 294 35.96 -90.61 42.64
C ARG A 294 34.50 -90.27 42.95
N ARG A 295 34.05 -89.03 42.70
CA ARG A 295 32.62 -88.66 42.77
C ARG A 295 31.97 -88.56 41.39
N GLU A 296 32.74 -88.18 40.38
CA GLU A 296 32.26 -87.85 39.03
C GLU A 296 31.52 -89.01 38.37
N TRP A 297 32.04 -90.24 38.43
CA TRP A 297 31.42 -91.38 37.73
C TRP A 297 29.99 -91.71 38.19
N VAL A 298 29.70 -91.55 39.49
CA VAL A 298 28.34 -91.76 40.05
C VAL A 298 27.42 -90.59 39.70
N GLN A 299 27.98 -89.39 39.58
CA GLN A 299 27.24 -88.20 39.20
C GLN A 299 26.91 -88.19 37.69
N ILE A 300 27.89 -88.46 36.82
CA ILE A 300 27.72 -88.63 35.36
C ILE A 300 26.63 -89.65 35.05
N ASN A 301 26.57 -90.79 35.76
CA ASN A 301 25.55 -91.80 35.49
C ASN A 301 24.13 -91.36 35.89
N ARG A 302 23.99 -90.46 36.88
CA ARG A 302 22.72 -89.79 37.20
C ARG A 302 22.36 -88.73 36.16
N GLU A 303 23.34 -87.93 35.75
CA GLU A 303 23.19 -86.91 34.71
C GLU A 303 22.81 -87.55 33.37
N LEU A 304 23.27 -88.77 33.07
CA LEU A 304 22.90 -89.53 31.86
C LEU A 304 21.43 -89.98 31.88
N GLN A 305 20.91 -90.45 33.03
CA GLN A 305 19.47 -90.74 33.15
C GLN A 305 18.62 -89.46 33.08
N GLN A 306 19.03 -88.39 33.76
CA GLN A 306 18.31 -87.11 33.73
C GLN A 306 18.31 -86.46 32.34
N THR A 307 19.42 -86.53 31.60
CA THR A 307 19.47 -86.04 30.21
C THR A 307 18.63 -86.89 29.26
N HIS A 308 18.43 -88.19 29.54
CA HIS A 308 17.50 -89.03 28.76
C HIS A 308 16.03 -88.65 29.00
N GLU A 309 15.61 -88.48 30.26
CA GLU A 309 14.26 -87.98 30.59
C GLU A 309 14.03 -86.56 30.04
N GLN A 310 15.06 -85.69 30.07
CA GLN A 310 15.01 -84.38 29.44
C GLN A 310 14.90 -84.46 27.91
N LEU A 311 15.54 -85.45 27.26
CA LEU A 311 15.46 -85.67 25.82
C LEU A 311 14.05 -86.09 25.38
N GLU A 312 13.39 -86.99 26.12
CA GLU A 312 11.99 -87.37 25.83
C GLU A 312 11.03 -86.19 26.02
N ASN A 313 11.18 -85.43 27.11
CA ASN A 313 10.40 -84.22 27.34
C ASN A 313 10.69 -83.13 26.29
N ALA A 314 11.93 -83.01 25.81
CA ALA A 314 12.28 -82.12 24.70
C ALA A 314 11.63 -82.57 23.39
N ASN A 315 11.62 -83.86 23.08
CA ASN A 315 10.97 -84.43 21.89
C ASN A 315 9.44 -84.19 21.89
N MET A 316 8.76 -84.35 23.03
CA MET A 316 7.34 -84.00 23.14
C MET A 316 7.10 -82.49 22.98
N ASN A 317 7.96 -81.64 23.55
CA ASN A 317 7.87 -80.19 23.31
C ASN A 317 8.13 -79.82 21.85
N ILE A 318 9.07 -80.47 21.16
CA ILE A 318 9.33 -80.27 19.72
C ILE A 318 8.08 -80.62 18.89
N GLN A 319 7.38 -81.71 19.20
CA GLN A 319 6.12 -82.04 18.53
C GLN A 319 5.03 -80.99 18.77
N ARG A 320 4.90 -80.49 20.01
CA ARG A 320 3.95 -79.40 20.33
C ARG A 320 4.29 -78.11 19.57
N LEU A 321 5.57 -77.71 19.57
CA LEU A 321 6.08 -76.53 18.88
C LEU A 321 5.93 -76.64 17.36
N ASN A 322 6.02 -77.83 16.77
CA ASN A 322 5.75 -78.03 15.34
C ASN A 322 4.26 -77.82 14.99
N MET A 323 3.33 -78.27 15.82
CA MET A 323 1.90 -78.00 15.63
C MET A 323 1.57 -76.51 15.82
N GLU A 324 2.19 -75.87 16.82
CA GLU A 324 2.08 -74.44 17.09
C GLU A 324 2.65 -73.61 15.92
N LYS A 325 3.81 -74.00 15.38
CA LYS A 325 4.40 -73.43 14.16
C LYS A 325 3.45 -73.52 12.97
N ILE A 326 2.84 -74.67 12.70
CA ILE A 326 1.92 -74.85 11.56
C ILE A 326 0.70 -73.91 11.70
N ASN A 327 0.17 -73.74 12.91
CA ASN A 327 -0.93 -72.81 13.18
C ASN A 327 -0.51 -71.34 12.97
N LEU A 328 0.71 -70.98 13.39
CA LEU A 328 1.27 -69.64 13.17
C LEU A 328 1.57 -69.38 11.69
N GLU A 329 2.06 -70.36 10.94
CA GLU A 329 2.27 -70.28 9.49
C GLU A 329 0.92 -70.12 8.75
N ALA A 330 -0.13 -70.83 9.16
CA ALA A 330 -1.48 -70.64 8.61
C ALA A 330 -2.03 -69.23 8.89
N SER A 331 -1.92 -68.74 10.14
CA SER A 331 -2.37 -67.39 10.51
C SER A 331 -1.57 -66.28 9.81
N ASN A 332 -0.26 -66.46 9.66
CA ASN A 332 0.61 -65.52 8.93
C ASN A 332 0.25 -65.47 7.43
N ASN A 333 -0.12 -66.59 6.82
CA ASN A 333 -0.62 -66.62 5.44
C ASN A 333 -1.95 -65.86 5.30
N GLU A 334 -2.88 -66.01 6.24
CA GLU A 334 -4.15 -65.26 6.26
C GLU A 334 -3.92 -63.75 6.43
N LEU A 335 -3.05 -63.35 7.38
CA LEU A 335 -2.63 -61.95 7.55
C LEU A 335 -1.96 -61.40 6.28
N SER A 336 -1.08 -62.19 5.64
CA SER A 336 -0.42 -61.83 4.39
C SER A 336 -1.36 -61.75 3.18
N GLN A 337 -2.53 -62.41 3.21
CA GLN A 337 -3.58 -62.20 2.22
C GLN A 337 -4.36 -60.90 2.53
N ASN A 338 -4.75 -60.70 3.79
CA ASN A 338 -5.46 -59.51 4.23
C ASN A 338 -4.67 -58.21 3.96
N MET A 339 -3.33 -58.21 4.15
CA MET A 339 -2.49 -57.08 3.76
C MET A 339 -2.56 -56.81 2.25
N ARG A 340 -2.40 -57.82 1.39
CA ARG A 340 -2.50 -57.67 -0.07
C ARG A 340 -3.86 -57.18 -0.54
N GLU A 341 -4.95 -57.55 0.14
CA GLU A 341 -6.27 -56.97 -0.11
C GLU A 341 -6.37 -55.50 0.32
N MET A 342 -5.79 -55.12 1.45
CA MET A 342 -5.75 -53.73 1.91
C MET A 342 -4.86 -52.85 1.02
N GLU A 343 -3.68 -53.31 0.62
CA GLU A 343 -2.79 -52.68 -0.36
C GLU A 343 -3.53 -52.44 -1.69
N SER A 344 -4.28 -53.43 -2.18
CA SER A 344 -5.09 -53.31 -3.40
C SER A 344 -6.22 -52.28 -3.27
N ARG A 345 -6.80 -52.12 -2.07
CA ARG A 345 -7.83 -51.08 -1.77
C ARG A 345 -7.19 -49.69 -1.63
N LEU A 346 -6.07 -49.58 -0.92
CA LEU A 346 -5.29 -48.34 -0.77
C LEU A 346 -4.77 -47.85 -2.12
N LYS A 347 -4.26 -48.74 -2.97
CA LYS A 347 -3.83 -48.40 -4.33
C LYS A 347 -5.00 -47.89 -5.18
N LYS A 348 -6.20 -48.47 -5.08
CA LYS A 348 -7.40 -47.97 -5.78
C LYS A 348 -7.86 -46.60 -5.27
N LEU A 349 -7.69 -46.31 -3.98
CA LEU A 349 -7.88 -44.97 -3.42
C LEU A 349 -6.85 -43.99 -4.00
N ASN A 350 -5.56 -44.33 -3.91
CA ASN A 350 -4.45 -43.53 -4.40
C ASN A 350 -4.56 -43.21 -5.90
N ASP A 351 -4.81 -44.21 -6.74
CA ASP A 351 -4.77 -44.08 -8.19
C ASP A 351 -6.05 -43.47 -8.79
N SER A 352 -7.16 -43.37 -8.03
CA SER A 352 -8.47 -42.94 -8.56
C SER A 352 -9.20 -41.86 -7.75
N VAL A 353 -8.96 -41.75 -6.45
CA VAL A 353 -9.67 -40.82 -5.55
C VAL A 353 -8.83 -39.58 -5.25
N PHE A 354 -7.54 -39.74 -4.94
CA PHE A 354 -6.66 -38.61 -4.65
C PHE A 354 -6.50 -37.63 -5.84
N PRO A 355 -6.21 -38.05 -7.09
CA PRO A 355 -6.14 -37.13 -8.23
C PRO A 355 -7.43 -36.33 -8.47
N ARG A 356 -8.60 -36.88 -8.08
CA ARG A 356 -9.89 -36.18 -8.14
C ARG A 356 -10.11 -35.22 -6.97
N LEU A 357 -9.54 -35.52 -5.79
CA LEU A 357 -9.50 -34.58 -4.67
C LEU A 357 -8.56 -33.41 -4.98
N ASP A 358 -7.38 -33.65 -5.55
CA ASP A 358 -6.45 -32.59 -5.97
C ASP A 358 -7.07 -31.70 -7.07
N GLU A 359 -7.76 -32.30 -8.06
CA GLU A 359 -8.49 -31.54 -9.09
C GLU A 359 -9.65 -30.72 -8.50
N LEU A 360 -10.41 -31.27 -7.54
CA LEU A 360 -11.47 -30.54 -6.83
C LEU A 360 -10.91 -29.42 -5.96
N GLU A 361 -9.82 -29.64 -5.21
CA GLU A 361 -9.15 -28.65 -4.37
C GLU A 361 -8.66 -27.47 -5.23
N ARG A 362 -8.02 -27.75 -6.38
CA ARG A 362 -7.62 -26.72 -7.36
C ARG A 362 -8.81 -25.94 -7.92
N LEU A 363 -9.82 -26.63 -8.45
CA LEU A 363 -11.01 -25.98 -9.03
C LEU A 363 -11.78 -25.15 -7.99
N GLN A 364 -11.83 -25.61 -6.74
CA GLN A 364 -12.48 -24.90 -5.65
C GLN A 364 -11.69 -23.66 -5.21
N GLY A 365 -10.36 -23.74 -5.17
CA GLY A 365 -9.49 -22.59 -5.00
C GLY A 365 -9.68 -21.52 -6.10
N GLU A 366 -9.78 -21.96 -7.36
CA GLU A 366 -10.07 -21.09 -8.51
C GLU A 366 -11.44 -20.42 -8.40
N ILE A 367 -12.49 -21.16 -8.04
CA ILE A 367 -13.85 -20.60 -7.82
C ILE A 367 -13.86 -19.59 -6.67
N ILE A 368 -13.15 -19.86 -5.56
CA ILE A 368 -13.04 -18.93 -4.43
C ILE A 368 -12.25 -17.66 -4.83
N ALA A 369 -11.23 -17.79 -5.68
CA ALA A 369 -10.47 -16.65 -6.20
C ALA A 369 -11.32 -15.76 -7.12
N GLU A 370 -12.09 -16.34 -8.04
CA GLU A 370 -13.02 -15.58 -8.90
C GLU A 370 -14.17 -14.96 -8.10
N LEU A 371 -14.72 -15.64 -7.08
CA LEU A 371 -15.71 -15.05 -6.18
C LEU A 371 -15.15 -13.86 -5.39
N LYS A 372 -13.87 -13.88 -5.01
CA LYS A 372 -13.20 -12.74 -4.36
C LYS A 372 -13.05 -11.55 -5.32
N LYS A 373 -12.78 -11.76 -6.61
CA LYS A 373 -12.81 -10.69 -7.63
C LYS A 373 -14.22 -10.14 -7.84
N ILE A 374 -15.20 -11.01 -8.08
CA ILE A 374 -16.62 -10.64 -8.26
C ILE A 374 -17.12 -9.85 -7.04
N ARG A 375 -16.68 -10.19 -5.83
CA ARG A 375 -16.97 -9.43 -4.62
C ARG A 375 -16.29 -8.05 -4.59
N GLN A 376 -15.03 -7.93 -5.01
CA GLN A 376 -14.35 -6.64 -5.11
C GLN A 376 -15.04 -5.71 -6.13
N ASP A 377 -15.45 -6.25 -7.29
CA ASP A 377 -16.25 -5.53 -8.29
C ASP A 377 -17.63 -5.14 -7.75
N ALA A 378 -18.29 -6.06 -7.01
CA ALA A 378 -19.55 -5.81 -6.32
C ALA A 378 -19.43 -4.74 -5.21
N ASP A 379 -18.27 -4.64 -4.57
CA ASP A 379 -17.95 -3.64 -3.57
C ASP A 379 -17.74 -2.26 -4.20
N LEU A 380 -17.02 -2.19 -5.33
CA LEU A 380 -16.76 -0.97 -6.11
C LEU A 380 -18.02 -0.40 -6.80
N LEU A 381 -18.94 -1.24 -7.30
CA LEU A 381 -20.08 -0.81 -8.10
C LEU A 381 -20.97 0.28 -7.44
N PRO A 382 -21.41 0.16 -6.18
CA PRO A 382 -22.15 1.23 -5.50
C PRO A 382 -21.34 2.50 -5.23
N GLU A 383 -20.00 2.43 -5.17
CA GLU A 383 -19.17 3.65 -5.13
C GLU A 383 -19.15 4.35 -6.50
N MET A 384 -19.06 3.59 -7.59
CA MET A 384 -19.22 4.12 -8.95
C MET A 384 -20.61 4.72 -9.18
N PHE A 385 -21.70 4.08 -8.74
CA PHE A 385 -23.03 4.69 -8.84
C PHE A 385 -23.16 5.97 -7.97
N ARG A 386 -22.54 6.00 -6.79
CA ARG A 386 -22.51 7.22 -5.94
C ARG A 386 -21.70 8.36 -6.59
N SER A 387 -20.60 8.07 -7.30
CA SER A 387 -19.84 9.09 -8.02
C SER A 387 -20.55 9.54 -9.30
N GLU A 388 -21.19 8.62 -10.02
CA GLU A 388 -22.01 8.94 -11.20
C GLU A 388 -23.23 9.81 -10.83
N VAL A 389 -23.91 9.53 -9.72
CA VAL A 389 -25.02 10.38 -9.21
C VAL A 389 -24.52 11.77 -8.81
N LYS A 390 -23.34 11.89 -8.18
CA LYS A 390 -22.70 13.20 -7.92
C LYS A 390 -22.39 13.94 -9.22
N LEU A 391 -21.85 13.25 -10.23
CA LEU A 391 -21.53 13.83 -11.54
C LEU A 391 -22.79 14.28 -12.30
N LYS A 392 -23.84 13.46 -12.33
CA LYS A 392 -25.17 13.80 -12.89
C LYS A 392 -25.78 15.01 -12.20
N LYS A 393 -25.58 15.18 -10.89
CA LYS A 393 -25.98 16.40 -10.17
C LYS A 393 -25.16 17.61 -10.64
N LEU A 394 -23.83 17.53 -10.68
CA LEU A 394 -22.98 18.63 -11.15
C LEU A 394 -23.35 19.08 -12.57
N ILE A 395 -23.52 18.13 -13.51
CA ILE A 395 -23.95 18.43 -14.90
C ILE A 395 -25.33 19.10 -14.93
N ARG A 396 -26.25 18.73 -14.04
CA ARG A 396 -27.57 19.37 -13.93
C ARG A 396 -27.46 20.79 -13.38
N ASP A 397 -26.63 21.01 -12.36
CA ASP A 397 -26.42 22.32 -11.74
C ASP A 397 -25.69 23.28 -12.71
N GLU A 398 -24.69 22.79 -13.46
CA GLU A 398 -24.04 23.51 -14.58
C GLU A 398 -25.02 23.85 -15.70
N LYS A 399 -25.87 22.88 -16.11
CA LYS A 399 -26.91 23.12 -17.11
C LYS A 399 -27.87 24.22 -16.67
N LEU A 400 -28.31 24.24 -15.41
CA LEU A 400 -29.19 25.27 -14.88
C LEU A 400 -28.54 26.66 -14.91
N GLN A 401 -27.25 26.76 -14.54
CA GLN A 401 -26.50 28.01 -14.68
C GLN A 401 -26.34 28.46 -16.15
N ALA A 402 -26.21 27.52 -17.09
CA ALA A 402 -26.15 27.83 -18.51
C ALA A 402 -27.51 28.32 -19.05
N GLU A 403 -28.62 27.69 -18.62
CA GLU A 403 -29.99 28.15 -18.95
C GLU A 403 -30.30 29.53 -18.34
N GLU A 404 -29.80 29.84 -17.15
CA GLU A 404 -29.95 31.15 -16.51
C GLU A 404 -29.15 32.26 -17.22
N LYS A 405 -27.87 32.01 -17.52
CA LYS A 405 -27.03 32.90 -18.33
C LYS A 405 -27.62 33.11 -19.74
N MET A 406 -28.20 32.06 -20.33
CA MET A 406 -28.93 32.17 -21.60
C MET A 406 -30.15 33.09 -21.47
N LYS A 407 -30.97 32.96 -20.44
CA LYS A 407 -32.12 33.86 -20.22
C LYS A 407 -31.70 35.32 -20.09
N GLN A 408 -30.67 35.60 -19.28
CA GLN A 408 -30.10 36.94 -19.12
C GLN A 408 -29.65 37.53 -20.46
N ALA A 409 -28.89 36.76 -21.27
CA ALA A 409 -28.47 37.18 -22.61
C ALA A 409 -29.65 37.39 -23.58
N TYR A 410 -30.74 36.62 -23.47
CA TYR A 410 -31.96 36.83 -24.26
C TYR A 410 -32.73 38.09 -23.85
N GLU A 411 -32.75 38.42 -22.56
CA GLU A 411 -33.35 39.66 -22.03
C GLU A 411 -32.55 40.90 -22.47
N GLU A 412 -31.23 40.87 -22.35
CA GLU A 412 -30.33 41.90 -22.90
C GLU A 412 -30.52 42.08 -24.41
N LEU A 413 -30.57 40.98 -25.17
CA LEU A 413 -30.80 40.98 -26.61
C LEU A 413 -32.19 41.54 -26.97
N PHE A 414 -33.21 41.31 -26.14
CA PHE A 414 -34.53 41.92 -26.30
C PHE A 414 -34.51 43.44 -26.05
N VAL A 415 -33.81 43.90 -24.99
CA VAL A 415 -33.60 45.34 -24.72
C VAL A 415 -32.85 46.01 -25.88
N ILE A 416 -31.79 45.37 -26.40
CA ILE A 416 -31.03 45.85 -27.56
C ILE A 416 -31.91 45.91 -28.82
N LYS A 417 -32.73 44.88 -29.10
CA LYS A 417 -33.70 44.89 -30.21
C LYS A 417 -34.75 46.01 -30.06
N SER A 418 -35.29 46.21 -28.86
CA SER A 418 -36.24 47.29 -28.56
C SER A 418 -35.60 48.66 -28.82
N ASN A 419 -34.38 48.87 -28.34
CA ASN A 419 -33.65 50.13 -28.55
C ASN A 419 -33.27 50.34 -30.03
N ARG A 420 -32.89 49.27 -30.76
CA ARG A 420 -32.70 49.35 -32.22
C ARG A 420 -33.98 49.77 -32.93
N GLY A 421 -35.13 49.21 -32.55
CA GLY A 421 -36.44 49.59 -33.08
C GLY A 421 -36.82 51.05 -32.78
N LYS A 422 -36.47 51.58 -31.60
CA LYS A 422 -36.63 53.01 -31.28
C LYS A 422 -35.76 53.90 -32.18
N LEU A 423 -34.48 53.55 -32.33
CA LEU A 423 -33.53 54.27 -33.18
C LEU A 423 -33.90 54.21 -34.67
N GLU A 424 -34.46 53.09 -35.12
CA GLU A 424 -34.98 52.91 -36.49
C GLU A 424 -36.23 53.77 -36.74
N ASN A 425 -37.20 53.79 -35.81
CA ASN A 425 -38.32 54.73 -35.88
C ASN A 425 -37.87 56.21 -35.81
N GLU A 426 -36.80 56.51 -35.06
CA GLU A 426 -36.23 57.86 -34.99
C GLU A 426 -35.49 58.24 -36.29
N ARG A 427 -34.76 57.30 -36.92
CA ARG A 427 -34.21 57.45 -38.27
C ARG A 427 -35.32 57.79 -39.26
N ASP A 428 -36.34 56.95 -39.34
CA ASP A 428 -37.44 57.11 -40.30
C ASP A 428 -38.23 58.40 -40.08
N ARG A 429 -38.36 58.84 -38.82
CA ARG A 429 -38.93 60.16 -38.49
C ARG A 429 -38.02 61.29 -38.99
N LYS A 430 -36.71 61.22 -38.75
CA LYS A 430 -35.74 62.22 -39.24
C LYS A 430 -35.66 62.25 -40.76
N GLU A 431 -35.75 61.10 -41.42
CA GLU A 431 -35.76 60.95 -42.87
C GLU A 431 -37.04 61.52 -43.48
N LYS A 432 -38.22 61.27 -42.88
CA LYS A 432 -39.48 61.93 -43.27
C LYS A 432 -39.43 63.44 -43.10
N ILE A 433 -38.84 63.94 -42.00
CA ILE A 433 -38.62 65.38 -41.79
C ILE A 433 -37.63 65.95 -42.83
N ALA A 434 -36.56 65.21 -43.18
CA ALA A 434 -35.61 65.60 -44.20
C ALA A 434 -36.26 65.64 -45.60
N MET A 435 -37.07 64.65 -45.96
CA MET A 435 -37.85 64.65 -47.20
C MET A 435 -38.88 65.80 -47.22
N GLN A 436 -39.55 66.09 -46.11
CA GLN A 436 -40.43 67.26 -46.00
C GLN A 436 -39.67 68.58 -46.13
N ALA A 437 -38.47 68.69 -45.55
CA ALA A 437 -37.61 69.86 -45.71
C ALA A 437 -37.08 70.02 -47.15
N ILE A 438 -36.75 68.92 -47.83
CA ILE A 438 -36.38 68.91 -49.25
C ILE A 438 -37.58 69.29 -50.12
N ALA A 439 -38.77 68.76 -49.85
CA ALA A 439 -39.99 69.11 -50.59
C ALA A 439 -40.39 70.58 -50.37
N ALA A 440 -40.35 71.07 -49.13
CA ALA A 440 -40.59 72.47 -48.80
C ALA A 440 -39.53 73.40 -49.41
N ARG A 441 -38.26 72.99 -49.42
CA ARG A 441 -37.19 73.69 -50.16
C ARG A 441 -37.50 73.71 -51.66
N ASN A 442 -37.84 72.59 -52.27
CA ASN A 442 -38.13 72.53 -53.70
C ASN A 442 -39.33 73.42 -54.06
N LEU A 443 -40.37 73.45 -53.22
CA LEU A 443 -41.52 74.36 -53.36
C LEU A 443 -41.12 75.84 -53.20
N LEU A 444 -40.17 76.15 -52.32
CA LEU A 444 -39.60 77.49 -52.17
C LEU A 444 -38.70 77.87 -53.36
N ASP A 445 -37.85 76.96 -53.84
CA ASP A 445 -36.99 77.13 -55.03
C ASP A 445 -37.86 77.27 -56.30
N GLU A 446 -39.03 76.63 -56.36
CA GLU A 446 -40.04 76.78 -57.41
C GLU A 446 -40.77 78.12 -57.31
N ARG A 447 -41.30 78.49 -56.14
CA ARG A 447 -41.89 79.83 -55.92
C ARG A 447 -40.89 80.96 -56.13
N LEU A 448 -39.61 80.76 -55.83
CA LEU A 448 -38.55 81.73 -56.13
C LEU A 448 -38.34 81.86 -57.63
N LYS A 449 -38.44 80.78 -58.42
CA LYS A 449 -38.41 80.86 -59.90
C LYS A 449 -39.67 81.51 -60.47
N GLU A 450 -40.85 81.22 -59.92
CA GLU A 450 -42.10 81.91 -60.28
C GLU A 450 -41.99 83.41 -59.98
N MET A 451 -41.53 83.78 -58.78
CA MET A 451 -41.30 85.18 -58.41
C MET A 451 -40.21 85.83 -59.25
N GLN A 452 -39.11 85.14 -59.59
CA GLN A 452 -38.08 85.67 -60.51
C GLN A 452 -38.62 85.88 -61.92
N SER A 453 -39.46 84.97 -62.42
CA SER A 453 -40.08 85.08 -63.75
C SER A 453 -41.15 86.18 -63.78
N SER A 454 -41.95 86.29 -62.72
CA SER A 454 -42.90 87.39 -62.52
C SER A 454 -42.17 88.73 -62.40
N MET A 455 -41.08 88.80 -61.62
CA MET A 455 -40.26 90.01 -61.45
C MET A 455 -39.55 90.39 -62.76
N GLY A 456 -39.07 89.43 -63.55
CA GLY A 456 -38.56 89.69 -64.90
C GLY A 456 -39.64 90.20 -65.86
N GLY A 457 -40.89 89.73 -65.71
CA GLY A 457 -42.07 90.29 -66.37
C GLY A 457 -42.35 91.74 -65.93
N VAL A 458 -42.27 92.03 -64.62
CA VAL A 458 -42.40 93.39 -64.08
C VAL A 458 -41.26 94.29 -64.54
N GLU A 459 -40.02 93.81 -64.62
CA GLU A 459 -38.89 94.56 -65.18
C GLU A 459 -39.07 94.85 -66.68
N LYS A 460 -39.65 93.91 -67.45
CA LYS A 460 -40.00 94.13 -68.85
C LYS A 460 -41.10 95.18 -68.99
N ASN A 461 -42.17 95.08 -68.21
CA ASN A 461 -43.23 96.07 -68.15
C ASN A 461 -42.71 97.45 -67.68
N LEU A 462 -41.70 97.48 -66.79
CA LEU A 462 -41.05 98.70 -66.33
C LEU A 462 -40.17 99.33 -67.42
N LYS A 463 -39.51 98.53 -68.27
CA LYS A 463 -38.81 99.02 -69.47
C LYS A 463 -39.80 99.59 -70.49
N GLU A 464 -40.86 98.85 -70.82
CA GLU A 464 -41.90 99.31 -71.75
C GLU A 464 -42.60 100.58 -71.23
N SER A 465 -42.85 100.67 -69.92
CA SER A 465 -43.37 101.88 -69.27
C SER A 465 -42.37 103.05 -69.29
N LYS A 466 -41.05 102.79 -69.17
CA LYS A 466 -40.03 103.83 -69.33
C LYS A 466 -39.94 104.34 -70.76
N GLU A 467 -39.94 103.45 -71.76
CA GLU A 467 -39.98 103.81 -73.17
C GLU A 467 -41.27 104.60 -73.53
N LEU A 468 -42.41 104.26 -72.91
CA LEU A 468 -43.66 105.02 -73.04
C LEU A 468 -43.54 106.42 -72.40
N ASN A 469 -42.94 106.52 -71.22
CA ASN A 469 -42.69 107.81 -70.56
C ASN A 469 -41.69 108.68 -71.33
N GLU A 470 -40.67 108.10 -71.97
CA GLU A 470 -39.74 108.85 -72.81
C GLU A 470 -40.42 109.39 -74.07
N LYS A 471 -41.30 108.60 -74.71
CA LYS A 471 -42.16 109.08 -75.82
C LYS A 471 -43.09 110.21 -75.39
N LEU A 472 -43.85 110.02 -74.31
CA LEU A 472 -44.75 111.04 -73.75
C LEU A 472 -43.99 112.31 -73.33
N LYS A 473 -42.76 112.19 -72.82
CA LYS A 473 -41.91 113.34 -72.51
C LYS A 473 -41.47 114.08 -73.78
N HIS A 474 -41.13 113.35 -74.84
CA HIS A 474 -40.74 113.95 -76.12
C HIS A 474 -41.91 114.68 -76.80
N GLU A 475 -43.12 114.13 -76.72
CA GLU A 475 -44.38 114.78 -77.12
C GLU A 475 -44.65 116.04 -76.28
N LEU A 476 -44.50 115.95 -74.96
CA LEU A 476 -44.75 117.05 -74.03
C LEU A 476 -43.74 118.19 -74.19
N ASP A 477 -42.48 117.89 -74.51
CA ASP A 477 -41.48 118.92 -74.84
C ASP A 477 -41.74 119.56 -76.23
N SER A 478 -42.24 118.80 -77.22
CA SER A 478 -42.73 119.35 -78.50
C SER A 478 -43.93 120.29 -78.31
N TYR A 479 -44.89 119.94 -77.45
CA TYR A 479 -46.00 120.83 -77.11
C TYR A 479 -45.55 122.12 -76.41
N LYS A 480 -44.49 122.09 -75.57
CA LYS A 480 -43.91 123.32 -75.00
C LYS A 480 -43.25 124.21 -76.05
N GLU A 481 -42.64 123.61 -77.08
CA GLU A 481 -42.00 124.34 -78.16
C GLU A 481 -43.05 125.09 -78.99
N GLN A 482 -44.15 124.43 -79.37
CA GLN A 482 -45.33 125.06 -79.97
C GLN A 482 -45.95 126.15 -79.07
N PHE A 483 -45.97 125.95 -77.75
CA PHE A 483 -46.50 126.95 -76.82
C PHE A 483 -45.65 128.21 -76.77
N LYS A 484 -44.31 128.09 -76.89
CA LYS A 484 -43.39 129.24 -77.00
C LYS A 484 -43.54 129.99 -78.31
N GLU A 485 -43.68 129.30 -79.44
CA GLU A 485 -43.97 129.93 -80.73
C GLU A 485 -45.27 130.77 -80.64
N LEU A 486 -46.29 130.25 -79.95
CA LEU A 486 -47.53 130.97 -79.64
C LEU A 486 -47.32 132.18 -78.71
N GLU A 487 -46.51 132.07 -77.64
CA GLU A 487 -46.16 133.20 -76.77
C GLU A 487 -45.43 134.31 -77.54
N GLU A 488 -44.48 133.98 -78.41
CA GLU A 488 -43.80 134.96 -79.27
C GLU A 488 -44.78 135.60 -80.27
N HIS A 489 -45.67 134.82 -80.88
CA HIS A 489 -46.70 135.35 -81.79
C HIS A 489 -47.66 136.33 -81.09
N VAL A 490 -48.04 136.05 -79.84
CA VAL A 490 -48.86 136.93 -78.99
C VAL A 490 -48.07 138.18 -78.57
N TYR A 491 -46.78 138.04 -78.24
CA TYR A 491 -45.92 139.18 -77.91
C TYR A 491 -45.74 140.15 -79.10
N VAL A 492 -45.55 139.62 -80.31
CA VAL A 492 -45.51 140.41 -81.54
C VAL A 492 -46.83 141.14 -81.79
N MET A 493 -47.98 140.47 -81.62
CA MET A 493 -49.29 141.12 -81.73
C MET A 493 -49.52 142.20 -80.67
N ASN A 494 -49.16 141.96 -79.41
CA ASN A 494 -49.32 142.96 -78.34
C ASN A 494 -48.45 144.20 -78.57
N ASN A 495 -47.22 144.05 -79.06
CA ASN A 495 -46.39 145.20 -79.45
C ASN A 495 -47.03 145.99 -80.61
N ARG A 496 -47.63 145.30 -81.59
CA ARG A 496 -48.36 145.96 -82.68
C ARG A 496 -49.65 146.66 -82.22
N ILE A 497 -50.32 146.13 -81.19
CA ILE A 497 -51.46 146.80 -80.53
C ILE A 497 -50.98 148.07 -79.82
N ASN A 498 -49.86 148.01 -79.09
CA ASN A 498 -49.27 149.18 -78.42
C ASN A 498 -48.88 150.29 -79.41
N GLU A 499 -48.28 149.95 -80.56
CA GLU A 499 -48.02 150.94 -81.63
C GLU A 499 -49.30 151.64 -82.11
N LEU A 500 -50.39 150.87 -82.29
CA LEU A 500 -51.68 151.41 -82.73
C LEU A 500 -52.37 152.24 -81.64
N GLU A 501 -52.19 151.89 -80.36
CA GLU A 501 -52.66 152.67 -79.21
C GLU A 501 -51.92 154.01 -79.09
N ASP A 502 -50.59 154.05 -79.25
CA ASP A 502 -49.84 155.32 -79.23
C ASP A 502 -50.09 156.18 -80.48
N GLN A 503 -50.31 155.58 -81.66
CA GLN A 503 -50.79 156.32 -82.85
C GLN A 503 -52.17 156.95 -82.60
N LYS A 504 -53.11 156.19 -82.04
CA LYS A 504 -54.45 156.65 -81.63
C LYS A 504 -54.38 157.76 -80.57
N LYS A 505 -53.45 157.67 -79.61
CA LYS A 505 -53.21 158.65 -78.54
C LYS A 505 -52.63 159.96 -79.09
N SER A 506 -51.66 159.87 -80.02
CA SER A 506 -51.12 161.00 -80.77
C SER A 506 -52.22 161.74 -81.55
N LEU A 507 -53.08 161.00 -82.27
CA LEU A 507 -54.23 161.57 -82.98
C LEU A 507 -55.27 162.20 -82.03
N ILE A 508 -55.52 161.59 -80.86
CA ILE A 508 -56.41 162.15 -79.83
C ILE A 508 -55.86 163.46 -79.25
N ASP A 509 -54.56 163.57 -79.00
CA ASP A 509 -53.97 164.80 -78.47
C ASP A 509 -53.86 165.91 -79.54
N GLN A 510 -53.68 165.57 -80.82
CA GLN A 510 -53.87 166.49 -81.95
C GLN A 510 -55.34 166.98 -82.07
N LEU A 511 -56.31 166.10 -81.83
CA LEU A 511 -57.73 166.49 -81.78
C LEU A 511 -58.05 167.39 -80.57
N LYS A 512 -57.41 167.19 -79.41
CA LYS A 512 -57.57 168.05 -78.24
C LYS A 512 -57.02 169.46 -78.46
N THR A 513 -55.86 169.61 -79.10
CA THR A 513 -55.29 170.95 -79.37
C THR A 513 -56.13 171.75 -80.35
N LEU A 514 -56.75 171.11 -81.35
CA LEU A 514 -57.72 171.75 -82.24
C LEU A 514 -59.10 171.98 -81.58
N GLY A 515 -59.53 171.09 -80.69
CA GLY A 515 -60.82 171.19 -79.99
C GLY A 515 -60.93 172.38 -79.03
N ALA A 516 -59.81 172.94 -78.55
CA ALA A 516 -59.77 174.01 -77.57
C ALA A 516 -60.32 175.38 -78.06
N GLN A 517 -60.64 175.54 -79.35
CA GLN A 517 -61.16 176.79 -79.93
C GLN A 517 -62.58 176.72 -80.54
N SER A 518 -63.29 175.58 -80.46
CA SER A 518 -64.64 175.47 -81.03
C SER A 518 -65.66 174.82 -80.09
N LYS A 519 -66.86 175.41 -79.99
CA LYS A 519 -67.96 174.92 -79.13
C LYS A 519 -68.73 173.80 -79.83
N ALA A 520 -68.61 172.57 -79.35
CA ALA A 520 -69.52 171.46 -79.67
C ALA A 520 -69.80 170.58 -78.44
N HIS A 521 -71.01 170.05 -78.35
CA HIS A 521 -71.48 169.14 -77.30
C HIS A 521 -71.49 167.67 -77.80
N TYR A 522 -72.06 166.78 -76.98
CA TYR A 522 -72.49 165.40 -77.29
C TYR A 522 -71.40 164.31 -77.25
N THR A 523 -71.76 163.03 -77.10
CA THR A 523 -72.35 162.37 -75.90
C THR A 523 -72.32 160.85 -76.11
N TYR A 524 -71.89 160.16 -75.06
CA TYR A 524 -72.07 158.73 -74.75
C TYR A 524 -73.22 157.96 -75.45
N ARG A 525 -72.92 156.75 -75.93
CA ARG A 525 -73.88 155.62 -75.99
C ARG A 525 -73.18 154.26 -75.84
N ARG A 526 -73.97 153.22 -75.51
CA ARG A 526 -73.51 151.92 -74.98
C ARG A 526 -74.29 150.77 -75.62
N LEU A 527 -73.58 149.73 -76.06
CA LEU A 527 -74.04 148.37 -76.36
C LEU A 527 -72.93 147.41 -75.86
N LYS A 528 -73.13 146.21 -75.29
CA LYS A 528 -74.08 145.09 -75.53
C LYS A 528 -73.76 144.28 -76.79
N ASP A 529 -73.59 142.95 -76.75
CA ASP A 529 -73.37 142.03 -75.61
C ASP A 529 -71.96 141.39 -75.79
N GLU A 530 -71.62 140.09 -75.67
CA GLU A 530 -72.30 138.84 -75.29
C GLU A 530 -71.25 137.77 -74.91
N SER A 531 -71.67 136.66 -74.28
CA SER A 531 -70.85 135.60 -73.65
C SER A 531 -70.16 136.01 -72.33
#